data_AF-A0A7C7U9T7-F1
#
_entry.id   AF-A0A7C7U9T7-F1
#
_cell.length_a   1.000
_cell.length_b   1.000
_cell.length_c   1.000
_cell.angle_alpha   90.00
_cell.angle_beta   90.00
_cell.angle_gamma   90.00
#
_symmetry.space_group_name_H-M   'P 1'
#
loop_
_entity.id
_entity.type
_entity.pdbx_description
1 polymer ?
#
loop_
_entity_poly.entity_id
_entity_poly.type
_entity_poly.pdbx_seq_one_letter_code
_entity_poly.pdbx_strand_id
1 'polypeptide(L)'
;MGSLLGSAKEMRQNRTGTRVRWTALVITAVFLACTGAAWAQAPPAEIPAGFPAIYYGTVETPAGMPVASGQVKAYVYGELCGELPFTNGGYGLPAEMPYVKRLLVFSREDLTGREVTFRVAVEGREYQARAVPERVIWQSKEKRRVDLVVQPPPDESLPLAFSDLQDLRDAEAVWRLIDAGLMTGYPDHTFRSAAAITRAEFAAVMARALALGHRNPEALRAFSDGAAVPAWAQGSVAAVVRRGLFAGYPGPAGERTFRPVRPLTRAELAAVLSRLVPPEAVTDPTVRLADEAEIPPWAQSAVRLAVEAGLLKPYADGTFRPNEAVSRAGAAIAVGALLERLAKEGA
;
A
#
# COMPACT_ATOMS: atom_id res chain seq x y z
N MET A 1 63.32 -52.88 -52.59
CA MET A 1 62.21 -53.79 -52.93
C MET A 1 61.01 -52.92 -53.27
N GLY A 2 60.33 -52.98 -54.42
CA GLY A 2 60.52 -53.73 -55.67
C GLY A 2 59.79 -52.99 -56.82
N SER A 3 60.08 -53.32 -58.07
CA SER A 3 59.69 -52.54 -59.28
C SER A 3 58.31 -52.92 -59.89
N LEU A 4 58.03 -52.28 -61.05
CA LEU A 4 56.96 -52.45 -62.07
C LEU A 4 55.66 -51.68 -61.77
N LEU A 5 54.98 -50.98 -62.71
CA LEU A 5 55.18 -50.57 -64.14
C LEU A 5 54.27 -49.33 -64.39
N GLY A 6 54.33 -48.52 -65.48
CA GLY A 6 55.17 -48.44 -66.68
C GLY A 6 54.70 -47.30 -67.62
N SER A 7 55.44 -47.04 -68.73
CA SER A 7 55.13 -46.10 -69.85
C SER A 7 54.80 -44.63 -69.50
N ALA A 8 55.75 -43.70 -69.49
CA ALA A 8 56.55 -43.15 -70.60
C ALA A 8 55.80 -42.21 -71.58
N LYS A 9 55.92 -40.90 -71.34
CA LYS A 9 56.16 -39.90 -72.41
C LYS A 9 56.86 -38.68 -71.82
N GLU A 10 57.99 -38.30 -72.41
CA GLU A 10 58.89 -37.28 -71.88
C GLU A 10 59.05 -36.10 -72.84
N MET A 11 59.42 -34.95 -72.25
CA MET A 11 60.34 -33.94 -72.80
C MET A 11 59.81 -32.71 -73.57
N ARG A 12 60.42 -31.59 -73.13
CA ARG A 12 60.67 -30.28 -73.77
C ARG A 12 59.66 -29.13 -73.61
N GLN A 13 60.14 -28.13 -72.85
CA GLN A 13 60.22 -26.69 -73.17
C GLN A 13 59.58 -26.28 -74.52
N ASN A 14 58.89 -25.13 -74.64
CA ASN A 14 59.43 -23.81 -74.29
C ASN A 14 58.36 -22.69 -74.42
N ARG A 15 58.68 -21.49 -73.90
CA ARG A 15 58.24 -20.15 -74.36
C ARG A 15 56.75 -19.72 -74.40
N THR A 16 56.52 -18.61 -73.68
CA THR A 16 55.76 -17.38 -74.07
C THR A 16 54.28 -17.45 -74.47
N GLY A 17 53.50 -16.50 -73.92
CA GLY A 17 52.57 -15.72 -74.75
C GLY A 17 51.08 -15.71 -74.37
N THR A 18 50.70 -14.74 -73.55
CA THR A 18 49.52 -13.85 -73.74
C THR A 18 48.14 -14.38 -74.18
N ARG A 19 47.14 -14.06 -73.33
CA ARG A 19 45.77 -13.55 -73.61
C ARG A 19 44.54 -14.48 -73.46
N VAL A 20 43.76 -14.14 -72.41
CA VAL A 20 42.31 -13.79 -72.41
C VAL A 20 41.23 -14.89 -72.62
N ARG A 21 40.45 -15.10 -71.53
CA ARG A 21 39.00 -15.47 -71.39
C ARG A 21 38.42 -16.61 -72.28
N TRP A 22 37.61 -17.55 -71.77
CA TRP A 22 36.34 -17.38 -71.03
C TRP A 22 35.89 -18.69 -70.31
N THR A 23 34.92 -18.58 -69.37
CA THR A 23 34.02 -19.65 -68.84
C THR A 23 34.64 -20.87 -68.12
N ALA A 24 34.08 -21.49 -67.07
CA ALA A 24 32.98 -21.14 -66.14
C ALA A 24 33.02 -22.09 -64.90
N LEU A 25 32.12 -21.86 -63.92
CA LEU A 25 31.77 -22.70 -62.75
C LEU A 25 32.72 -22.81 -61.54
N VAL A 26 32.43 -21.97 -60.54
CA VAL A 26 31.96 -22.35 -59.19
C VAL A 26 32.60 -23.57 -58.49
N ILE A 27 33.40 -23.30 -57.44
CA ILE A 27 33.28 -24.00 -56.14
C ILE A 27 33.30 -22.93 -55.02
N THR A 28 32.41 -23.10 -54.05
CA THR A 28 32.10 -22.16 -52.97
C THR A 28 33.18 -22.12 -51.88
N ALA A 29 33.59 -20.93 -51.44
CA ALA A 29 34.34 -20.73 -50.21
C ALA A 29 33.66 -19.65 -49.36
N VAL A 30 33.05 -20.06 -48.25
CA VAL A 30 32.43 -19.14 -47.27
C VAL A 30 33.54 -18.53 -46.42
N PHE A 31 33.77 -17.24 -46.55
CA PHE A 31 34.54 -16.46 -45.58
C PHE A 31 33.65 -15.41 -44.92
N LEU A 32 33.65 -15.45 -43.59
CA LEU A 32 32.78 -14.67 -42.73
C LEU A 32 33.20 -13.20 -42.75
N ALA A 33 32.28 -12.29 -43.08
CA ALA A 33 32.53 -10.86 -43.02
C ALA A 33 32.50 -10.37 -41.57
N CYS A 34 33.64 -10.40 -40.87
CA CYS A 34 33.84 -9.59 -39.68
C CYS A 34 34.02 -8.14 -40.12
N THR A 35 32.93 -7.37 -40.06
CA THR A 35 32.95 -5.92 -40.26
C THR A 35 33.90 -5.26 -39.25
N GLY A 36 34.65 -4.26 -39.71
CA GLY A 36 35.58 -3.54 -38.84
C GLY A 36 34.85 -2.89 -37.68
N ALA A 37 35.19 -3.30 -36.45
CA ALA A 37 34.76 -2.60 -35.26
C ALA A 37 35.34 -1.18 -35.30
N ALA A 38 34.49 -0.19 -35.55
CA ALA A 38 34.87 1.20 -35.38
C ALA A 38 35.24 1.41 -33.91
N TRP A 39 36.50 1.77 -33.65
CA TRP A 39 36.94 2.23 -32.35
C TRP A 39 36.30 3.61 -32.13
N ALA A 40 35.07 3.63 -31.64
CA ALA A 40 34.44 4.84 -31.18
C ALA A 40 35.29 5.40 -30.04
N GLN A 41 36.03 6.48 -30.32
CA GLN A 41 36.65 7.27 -29.27
C GLN A 41 35.54 7.69 -28.31
N ALA A 42 35.67 7.32 -27.04
CA ALA A 42 34.79 7.85 -26.01
C ALA A 42 34.85 9.38 -26.11
N PRO A 43 33.70 10.08 -26.12
CA PRO A 43 33.70 11.53 -26.21
C PRO A 43 34.57 12.10 -25.07
N PRO A 44 35.34 13.17 -25.33
CA PRO A 44 36.17 13.77 -24.29
C PRO A 44 35.30 14.11 -23.09
N ALA A 45 35.81 13.88 -21.88
CA ALA A 45 35.06 14.15 -20.65
C ALA A 45 34.74 15.65 -20.57
N GLU A 46 33.51 16.00 -20.91
CA GLU A 46 33.02 17.38 -20.87
C GLU A 46 33.10 17.91 -19.44
N ILE A 47 33.78 19.05 -19.28
CA ILE A 47 33.89 19.71 -17.98
C ILE A 47 32.47 20.15 -17.57
N PRO A 48 31.96 19.74 -16.39
CA PRO A 48 30.62 20.15 -15.97
C PRO A 48 30.55 21.67 -15.90
N ALA A 49 29.46 22.25 -16.45
CA ALA A 49 29.36 23.69 -16.67
C ALA A 49 29.36 24.53 -15.38
N GLY A 50 29.20 23.90 -14.21
CA GLY A 50 29.38 24.52 -12.90
C GLY A 50 29.83 23.53 -11.82
N PHE A 51 30.27 24.06 -10.68
CA PHE A 51 30.54 23.26 -9.48
C PHE A 51 29.21 22.97 -8.75
N PRO A 52 29.06 21.81 -8.08
CA PRO A 52 27.82 21.46 -7.38
C PRO A 52 27.41 22.52 -6.34
N ALA A 53 26.11 22.78 -6.24
CA ALA A 53 25.53 23.41 -5.06
C ALA A 53 25.40 22.37 -3.93
N ILE A 54 25.49 22.82 -2.69
CA ILE A 54 25.56 21.99 -1.48
C ILE A 54 24.43 22.37 -0.53
N TYR A 55 23.46 21.47 -0.35
CA TYR A 55 22.33 21.67 0.56
C TYR A 55 22.39 20.73 1.79
N TYR A 56 21.83 21.22 2.90
CA TYR A 56 21.72 20.54 4.19
C TYR A 56 20.57 21.16 4.99
N GLY A 57 20.01 20.47 5.98
CA GLY A 57 18.90 21.00 6.78
C GLY A 57 18.14 19.91 7.52
N THR A 58 16.89 20.22 7.88
CA THR A 58 15.94 19.25 8.46
C THR A 58 14.91 18.73 7.43
N VAL A 59 14.27 17.61 7.77
CA VAL A 59 13.13 17.01 7.08
C VAL A 59 12.03 16.78 8.10
N GLU A 60 10.93 17.51 7.96
CA GLU A 60 9.84 17.59 8.93
C GLU A 60 8.48 17.35 8.27
N THR A 61 7.51 16.89 9.05
CA THR A 61 6.10 16.83 8.65
C THR A 61 5.48 18.23 8.69
N PRO A 62 4.27 18.45 8.11
CA PRO A 62 3.55 19.71 8.26
C PRO A 62 3.25 20.12 9.72
N ALA A 63 3.33 19.17 10.66
CA ALA A 63 3.18 19.41 12.10
C ALA A 63 4.50 19.77 12.83
N GLY A 64 5.61 19.93 12.11
CA GLY A 64 6.93 20.26 12.69
C GLY A 64 7.62 19.07 13.39
N MET A 65 7.18 17.83 13.12
CA MET A 65 7.80 16.63 13.68
C MET A 65 8.89 16.10 12.74
N PRO A 66 10.07 15.68 13.24
CA PRO A 66 11.15 15.16 12.40
C PRO A 66 10.75 13.83 11.75
N VAL A 67 11.05 13.66 10.46
CA VAL A 67 10.81 12.41 9.73
C VAL A 67 11.88 11.38 10.10
N ALA A 68 11.49 10.16 10.47
CA ALA A 68 12.37 9.17 11.09
C ALA A 68 13.61 8.81 10.24
N SER A 69 13.43 8.51 8.96
CA SER A 69 14.51 8.29 7.99
C SER A 69 13.98 8.28 6.55
N GLY A 70 14.88 8.38 5.57
CA GLY A 70 14.54 8.31 4.16
C GLY A 70 15.64 8.83 3.25
N GLN A 71 15.27 9.30 2.05
CA GLN A 71 16.15 10.02 1.14
C GLN A 71 15.56 11.39 0.78
N VAL A 72 16.40 12.43 0.83
CA VAL A 72 16.11 13.72 0.16
C VAL A 72 16.56 13.60 -1.29
N LYS A 73 15.72 14.05 -2.22
CA LYS A 73 16.00 14.11 -3.66
C LYS A 73 15.77 15.52 -4.19
N ALA A 74 16.72 16.03 -4.96
CA ALA A 74 16.65 17.36 -5.58
C ALA A 74 16.49 17.24 -7.09
N TYR A 75 15.57 18.02 -7.65
CA TYR A 75 15.22 18.02 -9.06
C TYR A 75 15.31 19.41 -9.67
N VAL A 76 15.81 19.48 -10.91
CA VAL A 76 15.76 20.68 -11.74
C VAL A 76 15.18 20.28 -13.10
N TYR A 77 14.18 21.01 -13.58
CA TYR A 77 13.36 20.62 -14.75
C TYR A 77 12.70 19.24 -14.69
N GLY A 78 12.59 18.64 -13.50
CA GLY A 78 12.06 17.29 -13.31
C GLY A 78 13.10 16.17 -13.41
N GLU A 79 14.32 16.49 -13.81
CA GLU A 79 15.47 15.57 -13.78
C GLU A 79 16.06 15.50 -12.37
N LEU A 80 16.49 14.30 -11.96
CA LEU A 80 17.11 14.08 -10.65
C LEU A 80 18.57 14.58 -10.67
N CYS A 81 18.84 15.66 -9.94
CA CYS A 81 20.15 16.33 -9.91
C CYS A 81 20.96 16.06 -8.62
N GLY A 82 20.39 15.33 -7.65
CA GLY A 82 21.09 14.94 -6.43
C GLY A 82 20.20 14.18 -5.45
N GLU A 83 20.80 13.29 -4.66
CA GLU A 83 20.12 12.59 -3.56
C GLU A 83 21.03 12.41 -2.33
N LEU A 84 20.42 12.35 -1.14
CA LEU A 84 21.12 12.10 0.12
C LEU A 84 20.21 11.37 1.13
N PRO A 85 20.65 10.27 1.77
CA PRO A 85 19.92 9.67 2.88
C PRO A 85 19.91 10.58 4.11
N PHE A 86 18.85 10.49 4.91
CA PHE A 86 18.69 11.23 6.16
C PHE A 86 18.15 10.33 7.28
N THR A 87 18.42 10.71 8.52
CA THR A 87 17.96 10.02 9.73
C THR A 87 17.59 11.02 10.83
N ASN A 88 16.58 10.68 11.64
CA ASN A 88 16.06 11.53 12.72
C ASN A 88 15.80 12.99 12.27
N GLY A 89 15.17 13.15 11.10
CA GLY A 89 14.90 14.44 10.48
C GLY A 89 16.12 15.24 10.02
N GLY A 90 17.36 14.75 10.16
CA GLY A 90 18.59 15.51 9.82
C GLY A 90 19.28 15.04 8.54
N TYR A 91 19.56 15.96 7.62
CA TYR A 91 20.33 15.68 6.40
C TYR A 91 21.47 16.69 6.22
N GLY A 92 22.71 16.22 6.02
CA GLY A 92 23.88 17.09 5.93
C GLY A 92 24.27 17.84 7.22
N LEU A 93 23.72 17.43 8.37
CA LEU A 93 23.99 17.96 9.70
C LEU A 93 24.94 17.05 10.52
N PRO A 94 25.74 17.58 11.46
CA PRO A 94 25.91 19.00 11.80
C PRO A 94 26.65 19.80 10.71
N ALA A 95 26.27 21.07 10.53
CA ALA A 95 26.76 21.91 9.43
C ALA A 95 28.26 22.25 9.50
N GLU A 96 28.81 22.28 10.72
CA GLU A 96 30.19 22.60 11.11
C GLU A 96 31.17 21.48 10.78
N MET A 97 30.73 20.22 10.81
CA MET A 97 31.59 19.05 10.62
C MET A 97 32.01 18.92 9.15
N PRO A 98 33.31 18.94 8.79
CA PRO A 98 33.74 18.95 7.39
C PRO A 98 33.34 17.67 6.64
N TYR A 99 33.47 16.51 7.29
CA TYR A 99 33.29 15.18 6.68
C TYR A 99 31.83 14.68 6.60
N VAL A 100 30.85 15.48 7.01
CA VAL A 100 29.43 15.11 6.85
C VAL A 100 29.04 15.17 5.37
N LYS A 101 28.49 14.06 4.85
CA LYS A 101 27.92 14.01 3.50
C LYS A 101 26.77 15.00 3.39
N ARG A 102 26.73 15.79 2.34
CA ARG A 102 25.71 16.82 2.07
C ARG A 102 25.08 16.56 0.70
N LEU A 103 23.90 17.12 0.48
CA LEU A 103 23.17 16.95 -0.77
C LEU A 103 23.88 17.78 -1.85
N LEU A 104 24.57 17.08 -2.75
CA LEU A 104 25.23 17.69 -3.91
C LEU A 104 24.20 17.77 -5.04
N VAL A 105 23.93 18.97 -5.54
CA VAL A 105 23.02 19.19 -6.68
C VAL A 105 23.82 19.68 -7.88
N PHE A 106 23.82 18.90 -8.96
CA PHE A 106 24.58 19.19 -10.18
C PHE A 106 23.92 18.61 -11.43
N SER A 107 24.31 19.13 -12.59
CA SER A 107 23.96 18.60 -13.92
C SER A 107 25.17 18.73 -14.85
N ARG A 108 25.05 18.20 -16.07
CA ARG A 108 26.01 18.47 -17.15
C ARG A 108 25.87 19.91 -17.66
N GLU A 109 24.63 20.40 -17.71
CA GLU A 109 24.29 21.77 -18.11
C GLU A 109 24.45 22.76 -16.93
N ASP A 110 24.62 24.04 -17.25
CA ASP A 110 24.65 25.09 -16.23
C ASP A 110 23.23 25.32 -15.67
N LEU A 111 23.08 25.06 -14.37
CA LEU A 111 21.84 25.26 -13.64
C LEU A 111 21.73 26.66 -13.02
N THR A 112 22.66 27.59 -13.31
CA THR A 112 22.67 28.94 -12.74
C THR A 112 21.33 29.65 -12.96
N GLY A 113 20.70 30.07 -11.87
CA GLY A 113 19.41 30.75 -11.90
C GLY A 113 18.19 29.84 -12.07
N ARG A 114 18.37 28.51 -12.13
CA ARG A 114 17.28 27.53 -12.19
C ARG A 114 16.75 27.21 -10.79
N GLU A 115 15.47 26.86 -10.71
CA GLU A 115 14.81 26.50 -9.46
C GLU A 115 15.03 25.02 -9.12
N VAL A 116 15.40 24.76 -7.88
CA VAL A 116 15.57 23.41 -7.32
C VAL A 116 14.30 23.06 -6.55
N THR A 117 13.62 22.01 -7.01
CA THR A 117 12.48 21.41 -6.30
C THR A 117 12.94 20.16 -5.56
N PHE A 118 12.24 19.81 -4.48
CA PHE A 118 12.65 18.71 -3.60
C PHE A 118 11.54 17.68 -3.46
N ARG A 119 11.95 16.42 -3.36
CA ARG A 119 11.10 15.32 -2.90
C ARG A 119 11.77 14.58 -1.76
N VAL A 120 10.96 13.91 -0.96
CA VAL A 120 11.40 13.08 0.16
C VAL A 120 10.87 11.68 -0.07
N ALA A 121 11.77 10.70 -0.14
CA ALA A 121 11.41 9.29 -0.25
C ALA A 121 11.42 8.64 1.13
N VAL A 122 10.28 8.10 1.57
CA VAL A 122 10.09 7.38 2.84
C VAL A 122 9.51 6.01 2.51
N GLU A 123 10.13 4.93 3.00
CA GLU A 123 9.67 3.54 2.79
C GLU A 123 9.38 3.17 1.31
N GLY A 124 10.11 3.78 0.37
CA GLY A 124 9.96 3.55 -1.07
C GLY A 124 8.87 4.39 -1.75
N ARG A 125 8.14 5.24 -1.02
CA ARG A 125 7.19 6.23 -1.56
C ARG A 125 7.84 7.61 -1.63
N GLU A 126 7.67 8.31 -2.77
CA GLU A 126 8.13 9.70 -2.94
C GLU A 126 6.99 10.69 -2.65
N TYR A 127 7.33 11.70 -1.84
CA TYR A 127 6.46 12.82 -1.47
C TYR A 127 7.06 14.12 -2.00
N GLN A 128 6.23 15.07 -2.44
CA GLN A 128 6.70 16.44 -2.71
C GLN A 128 7.20 17.07 -1.40
N ALA A 129 8.17 17.98 -1.46
CA ALA A 129 8.65 18.69 -0.28
C ALA A 129 8.76 20.18 -0.56
N ARG A 130 8.17 20.99 0.33
CA ARG A 130 8.29 22.44 0.31
C ARG A 130 9.58 22.82 1.02
N ALA A 131 10.45 23.51 0.30
CA ALA A 131 11.65 24.08 0.88
C ALA A 131 11.31 25.21 1.87
N VAL A 132 12.18 25.43 2.84
CA VAL A 132 12.22 26.61 3.70
C VAL A 132 13.66 27.13 3.65
N PRO A 133 13.92 28.27 3.00
CA PRO A 133 12.96 29.16 2.31
C PRO A 133 12.33 28.54 1.04
N GLU A 134 11.09 28.93 0.73
CA GLU A 134 10.22 28.30 -0.29
C GLU A 134 10.79 28.25 -1.71
N ARG A 135 11.71 29.17 -2.06
CA ARG A 135 12.31 29.24 -3.39
C ARG A 135 13.83 29.09 -3.32
N VAL A 136 14.31 27.93 -3.75
CA VAL A 136 15.74 27.62 -3.84
C VAL A 136 16.18 27.76 -5.29
N ILE A 137 17.03 28.74 -5.57
CA ILE A 137 17.61 28.97 -6.89
C ILE A 137 19.04 28.46 -6.86
N TRP A 138 19.38 27.56 -7.78
CA TRP A 138 20.70 26.94 -7.85
C TRP A 138 21.77 27.97 -8.22
N GLN A 139 22.89 27.93 -7.48
CA GLN A 139 24.08 28.71 -7.76
C GLN A 139 25.33 27.85 -7.59
N SER A 140 26.24 27.93 -8.57
CA SER A 140 27.53 27.22 -8.57
C SER A 140 28.32 27.54 -7.30
N LYS A 141 28.81 26.50 -6.60
CA LYS A 141 29.55 26.57 -5.31
C LYS A 141 28.76 27.06 -4.09
N GLU A 142 27.44 27.25 -4.17
CA GLU A 142 26.62 27.63 -3.00
C GLU A 142 26.67 26.54 -1.92
N LYS A 143 26.79 26.93 -0.64
CA LYS A 143 26.51 26.06 0.52
C LYS A 143 25.39 26.70 1.35
N ARG A 144 24.20 26.11 1.36
CA ARG A 144 23.00 26.72 1.94
C ARG A 144 22.19 25.74 2.78
N ARG A 145 21.60 26.24 3.87
CA ARG A 145 20.59 25.51 4.63
C ARG A 145 19.25 25.59 3.90
N VAL A 146 18.61 24.44 3.73
CA VAL A 146 17.27 24.27 3.15
C VAL A 146 16.54 23.26 4.01
N ASP A 147 15.63 23.73 4.86
CA ASP A 147 14.79 22.80 5.63
C ASP A 147 13.61 22.36 4.76
N LEU A 148 13.13 21.13 4.92
CA LEU A 148 12.17 20.50 4.02
C LEU A 148 10.92 20.08 4.78
N VAL A 149 9.79 20.70 4.46
CA VAL A 149 8.48 20.29 4.97
C VAL A 149 7.86 19.34 3.95
N VAL A 150 7.82 18.05 4.29
CA VAL A 150 7.15 17.02 3.46
C VAL A 150 5.73 17.46 3.21
N GLN A 151 5.37 17.63 1.94
CA GLN A 151 4.01 17.90 1.56
C GLN A 151 3.22 16.58 1.52
N PRO A 152 1.94 16.59 1.90
CA PRO A 152 1.03 15.56 1.43
C PRO A 152 1.18 15.37 -0.10
N PRO A 153 1.02 14.14 -0.63
CA PRO A 153 0.82 13.92 -2.05
C PRO A 153 -0.18 14.92 -2.65
N PRO A 154 -0.10 15.27 -3.96
CA PRO A 154 -1.03 16.21 -4.61
C PRO A 154 -2.52 15.82 -4.67
N ASP A 155 -2.94 14.80 -3.91
CA ASP A 155 -4.31 14.30 -3.72
C ASP A 155 -4.63 14.06 -2.22
N GLU A 156 -3.80 14.62 -1.31
CA GLU A 156 -3.96 14.61 0.17
C GLU A 156 -4.24 16.00 0.75
N SER A 157 -4.63 16.99 -0.07
CA SER A 157 -5.88 17.62 0.32
C SER A 157 -6.92 16.53 0.16
N LEU A 158 -7.21 15.81 1.25
CA LEU A 158 -8.28 14.82 1.26
C LEU A 158 -9.46 15.45 0.51
N PRO A 159 -10.12 14.76 -0.44
CA PRO A 159 -11.43 15.21 -0.87
C PRO A 159 -12.29 15.45 0.38
N LEU A 160 -13.45 16.12 0.25
CA LEU A 160 -14.46 16.05 1.32
C LEU A 160 -15.01 14.62 1.39
N ALA A 161 -14.16 13.71 1.84
CA ALA A 161 -14.38 12.30 2.01
C ALA A 161 -15.18 12.21 3.29
N PHE A 162 -16.49 12.07 3.09
CA PHE A 162 -17.44 11.90 4.17
C PHE A 162 -17.59 13.20 4.97
N SER A 163 -18.29 14.15 4.36
CA SER A 163 -18.75 15.37 5.02
C SER A 163 -19.46 15.09 6.35
N ASP A 164 -20.08 13.92 6.49
CA ASP A 164 -20.73 13.40 7.70
C ASP A 164 -19.77 12.76 8.74
N LEU A 165 -18.45 12.84 8.55
CA LEU A 165 -17.43 12.47 9.53
C LEU A 165 -16.71 13.65 10.19
N GLN A 166 -16.86 14.88 9.68
CA GLN A 166 -16.11 16.04 10.17
C GLN A 166 -16.43 16.38 11.65
N ASP A 167 -17.71 16.28 12.03
CA ASP A 167 -18.19 16.56 13.39
C ASP A 167 -18.36 15.28 14.24
N LEU A 168 -17.96 14.11 13.74
CA LEU A 168 -18.20 12.84 14.41
C LEU A 168 -17.21 12.61 15.57
N ARG A 169 -17.73 12.50 16.80
CA ARG A 169 -16.94 12.00 17.93
C ARG A 169 -16.42 10.59 17.62
N ASP A 170 -15.15 10.36 17.91
CA ASP A 170 -14.42 9.12 17.62
C ASP A 170 -14.24 8.82 16.11
N ALA A 171 -14.32 9.85 15.24
CA ALA A 171 -14.07 9.73 13.80
C ALA A 171 -12.72 9.05 13.47
N GLU A 172 -11.67 9.23 14.27
CA GLU A 172 -10.37 8.60 14.07
C GLU A 172 -10.47 7.06 13.97
N ALA A 173 -11.31 6.43 14.79
CA ALA A 173 -11.51 4.97 14.72
C ALA A 173 -12.20 4.55 13.41
N VAL A 174 -13.07 5.40 12.87
CA VAL A 174 -13.72 5.19 11.56
C VAL A 174 -12.70 5.35 10.43
N TRP A 175 -11.87 6.39 10.48
CA TRP A 175 -10.79 6.66 9.52
C TRP A 175 -9.80 5.50 9.44
N ARG A 176 -9.30 5.00 10.57
CA ARG A 176 -8.39 3.83 10.60
C ARG A 176 -8.97 2.62 9.85
N LEU A 177 -10.28 2.38 9.92
CA LEU A 177 -10.93 1.29 9.16
C LEU A 177 -11.12 1.61 7.67
N ILE A 178 -11.27 2.88 7.30
CA ILE A 178 -11.32 3.31 5.89
C ILE A 178 -9.93 3.16 5.26
N ASP A 179 -8.89 3.67 5.92
CA ASP A 179 -7.51 3.64 5.45
C ASP A 179 -6.96 2.20 5.33
N ALA A 180 -7.37 1.32 6.25
CA ALA A 180 -7.08 -0.12 6.19
C ALA A 180 -7.92 -0.87 5.12
N GLY A 181 -8.77 -0.19 4.35
CA GLY A 181 -9.66 -0.82 3.35
C GLY A 181 -10.74 -1.72 3.94
N LEU A 182 -11.04 -1.60 5.23
CA LEU A 182 -12.01 -2.39 5.99
C LEU A 182 -13.42 -1.81 5.98
N MET A 183 -13.58 -0.52 5.66
CA MET A 183 -14.87 0.11 5.35
C MET A 183 -14.72 1.08 4.18
N THR A 184 -15.82 1.35 3.50
CA THR A 184 -15.91 2.36 2.44
C THR A 184 -17.18 3.16 2.64
N GLY A 185 -17.17 4.44 2.28
CA GLY A 185 -18.38 5.22 2.11
C GLY A 185 -19.06 4.96 0.76
N TYR A 186 -19.91 5.90 0.36
CA TYR A 186 -20.80 5.80 -0.79
C TYR A 186 -20.39 6.77 -1.91
N PRO A 187 -20.87 6.58 -3.16
CA PRO A 187 -20.54 7.43 -4.31
C PRO A 187 -21.00 8.89 -4.19
N ASP A 188 -21.82 9.22 -3.20
CA ASP A 188 -22.28 10.58 -2.87
C ASP A 188 -21.33 11.33 -1.91
N HIS A 189 -20.13 10.80 -1.71
CA HIS A 189 -19.12 11.31 -0.77
C HIS A 189 -19.56 11.32 0.71
N THR A 190 -20.52 10.47 1.10
CA THR A 190 -20.92 10.25 2.51
C THR A 190 -20.45 8.89 3.04
N PHE A 191 -20.12 8.79 4.33
CA PHE A 191 -19.89 7.51 5.01
C PHE A 191 -21.19 6.90 5.53
N ARG A 192 -22.19 7.77 5.77
CA ARG A 192 -23.46 7.54 6.44
C ARG A 192 -23.24 7.00 7.86
N SER A 193 -22.45 7.73 8.64
CA SER A 193 -22.00 7.39 10.00
C SER A 193 -23.13 6.96 10.93
N ALA A 194 -24.24 7.69 10.92
CA ALA A 194 -25.44 7.42 11.73
C ALA A 194 -26.38 6.34 11.15
N ALA A 195 -26.23 5.96 9.88
CA ALA A 195 -27.11 4.95 9.27
C ALA A 195 -26.85 3.56 9.88
N ALA A 196 -27.91 2.78 10.08
CA ALA A 196 -27.79 1.44 10.65
C ALA A 196 -27.07 0.49 9.67
N ILE A 197 -26.08 -0.26 10.16
CA ILE A 197 -25.34 -1.23 9.34
C ILE A 197 -26.18 -2.51 9.13
N THR A 198 -26.26 -2.98 7.89
CA THR A 198 -26.92 -4.25 7.59
C THR A 198 -26.04 -5.45 7.95
N ARG A 199 -26.69 -6.61 8.17
CA ARG A 199 -25.98 -7.86 8.47
C ARG A 199 -25.02 -8.30 7.35
N ALA A 200 -25.36 -8.04 6.09
CA ALA A 200 -24.47 -8.32 4.95
C ALA A 200 -23.26 -7.38 4.89
N GLU A 201 -23.45 -6.07 5.15
CA GLU A 201 -22.34 -5.11 5.25
C GLU A 201 -21.39 -5.48 6.40
N PHE A 202 -21.91 -5.74 7.60
CA PHE A 202 -21.06 -6.09 8.74
C PHE A 202 -20.31 -7.40 8.53
N ALA A 203 -20.95 -8.41 7.93
CA ALA A 203 -20.27 -9.64 7.50
C ALA A 203 -19.12 -9.36 6.52
N ALA A 204 -19.28 -8.41 5.60
CA ALA A 204 -18.23 -7.99 4.66
C ALA A 204 -17.10 -7.16 5.30
N VAL A 205 -17.37 -6.42 6.38
CA VAL A 205 -16.32 -5.81 7.22
C VAL A 205 -15.53 -6.91 7.93
N MET A 206 -16.19 -7.81 8.65
CA MET A 206 -15.55 -8.90 9.40
C MET A 206 -14.74 -9.85 8.51
N ALA A 207 -15.22 -10.17 7.29
CA ALA A 207 -14.48 -11.01 6.35
C ALA A 207 -13.13 -10.40 5.91
N ARG A 208 -13.07 -9.08 5.73
CA ARG A 208 -11.84 -8.34 5.38
C ARG A 208 -10.95 -8.16 6.60
N ALA A 209 -11.51 -7.71 7.73
CA ALA A 209 -10.79 -7.49 8.98
C ALA A 209 -10.06 -8.76 9.48
N LEU A 210 -10.63 -9.93 9.19
CA LEU A 210 -10.06 -11.24 9.54
C LEU A 210 -9.37 -11.96 8.38
N ALA A 211 -9.14 -11.29 7.25
CA ALA A 211 -8.48 -11.81 6.05
C ALA A 211 -9.00 -13.19 5.56
N LEU A 212 -10.31 -13.45 5.63
CA LEU A 212 -10.87 -14.79 5.38
C LEU A 212 -10.84 -15.24 3.90
N GLY A 213 -10.60 -14.29 3.00
CA GLY A 213 -10.64 -14.45 1.55
C GLY A 213 -12.05 -14.57 0.97
N HIS A 214 -12.18 -14.34 -0.34
CA HIS A 214 -13.42 -14.61 -1.06
C HIS A 214 -13.57 -16.13 -1.24
N ARG A 215 -14.59 -16.72 -0.60
CA ARG A 215 -14.84 -18.18 -0.66
C ARG A 215 -16.10 -18.49 -1.44
N ASN A 216 -16.17 -19.72 -1.95
CA ASN A 216 -17.34 -20.26 -2.66
C ASN A 216 -18.64 -19.97 -1.88
N PRO A 217 -19.67 -19.36 -2.51
CA PRO A 217 -20.93 -19.01 -1.86
C PRO A 217 -21.79 -20.21 -1.43
N GLU A 218 -21.34 -21.45 -1.65
CA GLU A 218 -21.98 -22.69 -1.21
C GLU A 218 -22.47 -22.68 0.25
N ALA A 219 -21.75 -22.04 1.17
CA ALA A 219 -22.19 -21.92 2.57
C ALA A 219 -23.51 -21.13 2.74
N LEU A 220 -23.91 -20.33 1.76
CA LEU A 220 -25.21 -19.64 1.75
C LEU A 220 -26.39 -20.58 1.52
N ARG A 221 -26.17 -21.78 0.96
CA ARG A 221 -27.22 -22.82 0.82
C ARG A 221 -27.76 -23.30 2.17
N ALA A 222 -27.05 -23.00 3.27
CA ALA A 222 -27.51 -23.25 4.63
C ALA A 222 -28.65 -22.30 5.08
N PHE A 223 -29.00 -21.29 4.28
CA PHE A 223 -30.09 -20.35 4.53
C PHE A 223 -31.10 -20.32 3.38
N SER A 224 -32.40 -20.32 3.69
CA SER A 224 -33.48 -20.27 2.70
C SER A 224 -33.52 -18.94 1.93
N ASP A 225 -33.03 -17.85 2.54
CA ASP A 225 -32.85 -16.54 1.92
C ASP A 225 -31.39 -16.29 1.46
N GLY A 226 -30.55 -17.32 1.34
CA GLY A 226 -29.16 -17.19 0.91
C GLY A 226 -28.99 -16.52 -0.46
N ALA A 227 -29.98 -16.68 -1.35
CA ALA A 227 -30.03 -16.01 -2.66
C ALA A 227 -30.32 -14.49 -2.57
N ALA A 228 -30.86 -13.99 -1.44
CA ALA A 228 -31.08 -12.57 -1.21
C ALA A 228 -29.81 -11.81 -0.79
N VAL A 229 -28.68 -12.52 -0.59
CA VAL A 229 -27.38 -11.89 -0.31
C VAL A 229 -26.87 -11.22 -1.60
N PRO A 230 -26.61 -9.90 -1.60
CA PRO A 230 -26.10 -9.19 -2.78
C PRO A 230 -24.79 -9.81 -3.30
N ALA A 231 -24.61 -9.86 -4.62
CA ALA A 231 -23.47 -10.53 -5.26
C ALA A 231 -22.10 -10.12 -4.68
N TRP A 232 -21.89 -8.82 -4.41
CA TRP A 232 -20.67 -8.29 -3.81
C TRP A 232 -20.39 -8.82 -2.38
N ALA A 233 -21.43 -9.19 -1.64
CA ALA A 233 -21.36 -9.68 -0.27
C ALA A 233 -21.27 -11.22 -0.18
N GLN A 234 -21.68 -11.96 -1.22
CA GLN A 234 -21.89 -13.41 -1.14
C GLN A 234 -20.66 -14.19 -0.65
N GLY A 235 -19.48 -13.94 -1.22
CA GLY A 235 -18.25 -14.62 -0.81
C GLY A 235 -17.82 -14.27 0.62
N SER A 236 -18.08 -13.04 1.06
CA SER A 236 -17.76 -12.55 2.41
C SER A 236 -18.70 -13.13 3.47
N VAL A 237 -20.01 -13.13 3.19
CA VAL A 237 -21.01 -13.76 4.06
C VAL A 237 -20.75 -15.26 4.18
N ALA A 238 -20.47 -15.94 3.08
CA ALA A 238 -20.09 -17.36 3.09
C ALA A 238 -18.84 -17.63 3.94
N ALA A 239 -17.83 -16.74 3.89
CA ALA A 239 -16.62 -16.86 4.68
C ALA A 239 -16.86 -16.71 6.20
N VAL A 240 -17.63 -15.69 6.64
CA VAL A 240 -17.92 -15.51 8.08
C VAL A 240 -18.86 -16.58 8.63
N VAL A 241 -19.80 -17.09 7.83
CA VAL A 241 -20.65 -18.23 8.19
C VAL A 241 -19.81 -19.49 8.38
N ARG A 242 -18.86 -19.77 7.48
CA ARG A 242 -17.93 -20.90 7.63
C ARG A 242 -17.01 -20.78 8.84
N ARG A 243 -16.64 -19.57 9.27
CA ARG A 243 -15.91 -19.32 10.52
C ARG A 243 -16.81 -19.40 11.77
N GLY A 244 -18.11 -19.66 11.61
CA GLY A 244 -19.06 -19.76 12.74
C GLY A 244 -19.47 -18.40 13.33
N LEU A 245 -19.08 -17.28 12.72
CA LEU A 245 -19.37 -15.95 13.23
C LEU A 245 -20.85 -15.58 13.07
N PHE A 246 -21.53 -16.13 12.06
CA PHE A 246 -22.95 -15.93 11.80
C PHE A 246 -23.68 -17.28 11.68
N ALA A 247 -24.62 -17.55 12.59
CA ALA A 247 -25.44 -18.76 12.59
C ALA A 247 -26.78 -18.62 11.84
N GLY A 248 -27.20 -17.39 11.53
CA GLY A 248 -28.55 -17.07 11.04
C GLY A 248 -29.63 -17.14 12.14
N TYR A 249 -30.88 -16.89 11.77
CA TYR A 249 -32.05 -17.07 12.64
C TYR A 249 -32.75 -18.39 12.31
N PRO A 250 -33.17 -19.18 13.31
CA PRO A 250 -34.04 -20.32 13.08
C PRO A 250 -35.42 -19.86 12.58
N GLY A 251 -35.99 -20.61 11.64
CA GLY A 251 -37.37 -20.52 11.21
C GLY A 251 -38.24 -21.63 11.81
N PRO A 252 -39.58 -21.53 11.70
CA PRO A 252 -40.52 -22.43 12.36
C PRO A 252 -40.47 -23.89 11.86
N ALA A 253 -39.91 -24.17 10.68
CA ALA A 253 -39.76 -25.52 10.14
C ALA A 253 -38.31 -26.04 10.20
N GLY A 254 -37.45 -25.40 11.00
CA GLY A 254 -36.03 -25.76 11.15
C GLY A 254 -35.13 -25.21 10.03
N GLU A 255 -35.68 -24.47 9.08
CA GLU A 255 -34.90 -23.68 8.14
C GLU A 255 -34.13 -22.56 8.86
N ARG A 256 -33.15 -21.95 8.19
CA ARG A 256 -32.46 -20.77 8.72
C ARG A 256 -32.53 -19.62 7.72
N THR A 257 -32.59 -18.40 8.24
CA THR A 257 -32.50 -17.18 7.44
C THR A 257 -31.29 -16.34 7.85
N PHE A 258 -30.54 -15.80 6.90
CA PHE A 258 -29.43 -14.88 7.15
C PHE A 258 -29.92 -13.45 7.37
N ARG A 259 -30.99 -13.04 6.67
CA ARG A 259 -31.61 -11.70 6.64
C ARG A 259 -30.62 -10.59 6.26
N PRO A 260 -30.07 -10.61 5.01
CA PRO A 260 -28.91 -9.79 4.64
C PRO A 260 -29.11 -8.29 4.78
N VAL A 261 -30.29 -7.77 4.43
CA VAL A 261 -30.62 -6.33 4.47
C VAL A 261 -31.18 -5.87 5.82
N ARG A 262 -31.39 -6.78 6.78
CA ARG A 262 -31.85 -6.40 8.12
C ARG A 262 -30.71 -5.67 8.87
N PRO A 263 -31.00 -4.57 9.57
CA PRO A 263 -30.04 -3.95 10.48
C PRO A 263 -29.52 -4.93 11.55
N LEU A 264 -28.23 -4.87 11.83
CA LEU A 264 -27.62 -5.63 12.93
C LEU A 264 -28.00 -4.97 14.27
N THR A 265 -28.43 -5.75 15.26
CA THR A 265 -28.69 -5.21 16.62
C THR A 265 -27.43 -5.23 17.49
N ARG A 266 -27.42 -4.45 18.57
CA ARG A 266 -26.31 -4.40 19.53
C ARG A 266 -26.01 -5.76 20.18
N ALA A 267 -27.04 -6.56 20.51
CA ALA A 267 -26.87 -7.92 21.00
C ALA A 267 -26.31 -8.89 19.93
N GLU A 268 -26.72 -8.73 18.67
CA GLU A 268 -26.17 -9.52 17.56
C GLU A 268 -24.71 -9.16 17.29
N LEU A 269 -24.35 -7.88 17.35
CA LEU A 269 -22.97 -7.41 17.25
C LEU A 269 -22.09 -8.00 18.36
N ALA A 270 -22.53 -7.90 19.62
CA ALA A 270 -21.84 -8.51 20.75
C ALA A 270 -21.57 -10.01 20.52
N ALA A 271 -22.59 -10.76 20.10
CA ALA A 271 -22.47 -12.19 19.81
C ALA A 271 -21.55 -12.53 18.63
N VAL A 272 -21.38 -11.65 17.64
CA VAL A 272 -20.39 -11.84 16.57
C VAL A 272 -18.97 -11.58 17.08
N LEU A 273 -18.78 -10.49 17.83
CA LEU A 273 -17.47 -10.08 18.35
C LEU A 273 -16.95 -11.03 19.43
N SER A 274 -17.81 -11.46 20.36
CA SER A 274 -17.43 -12.32 21.48
C SER A 274 -16.92 -13.70 21.06
N ARG A 275 -17.26 -14.17 19.85
CA ARG A 275 -16.74 -15.41 19.24
C ARG A 275 -15.25 -15.33 18.86
N LEU A 276 -14.65 -14.14 18.95
CA LEU A 276 -13.26 -13.86 18.63
C LEU A 276 -12.43 -13.47 19.87
N VAL A 277 -13.03 -13.58 21.06
CA VAL A 277 -12.38 -13.30 22.34
C VAL A 277 -12.33 -14.59 23.15
N PRO A 278 -11.20 -14.95 23.80
CA PRO A 278 -11.16 -16.10 24.70
C PRO A 278 -12.12 -15.90 25.89
N PRO A 279 -12.88 -16.93 26.32
CA PRO A 279 -13.79 -16.84 27.48
C PRO A 279 -13.11 -16.37 28.77
N GLU A 280 -11.81 -16.62 28.91
CA GLU A 280 -10.97 -16.27 30.05
C GLU A 280 -10.62 -14.77 30.09
N ALA A 281 -11.02 -13.99 29.09
CA ALA A 281 -10.89 -12.52 29.10
C ALA A 281 -11.90 -11.82 30.04
N VAL A 282 -12.90 -12.55 30.55
CA VAL A 282 -13.83 -12.11 31.60
C VAL A 282 -13.07 -12.01 32.92
N THR A 283 -12.87 -10.80 33.43
CA THR A 283 -12.09 -10.55 34.66
C THR A 283 -12.85 -9.75 35.72
N ASP A 284 -14.02 -9.18 35.39
CA ASP A 284 -14.83 -8.42 36.33
C ASP A 284 -16.33 -8.76 36.21
N PRO A 285 -16.83 -9.74 36.98
CA PRO A 285 -18.25 -10.11 36.96
C PRO A 285 -19.17 -9.03 37.55
N THR A 286 -18.64 -7.88 38.01
CA THR A 286 -19.43 -6.79 38.60
C THR A 286 -20.05 -5.84 37.57
N VAL A 287 -19.73 -5.95 36.28
CA VAL A 287 -20.41 -5.20 35.21
C VAL A 287 -21.91 -5.54 35.22
N ARG A 288 -22.71 -4.57 35.67
CA ARG A 288 -24.18 -4.62 35.68
C ARG A 288 -24.73 -3.70 34.61
N LEU A 289 -25.71 -4.19 33.87
CA LEU A 289 -26.42 -3.46 32.83
C LEU A 289 -27.83 -3.17 33.33
N ALA A 290 -28.28 -1.91 33.24
CA ALA A 290 -29.55 -1.48 33.82
C ALA A 290 -30.77 -2.18 33.18
N ASP A 291 -30.61 -2.60 31.93
CA ASP A 291 -31.58 -3.28 31.08
C ASP A 291 -31.22 -4.76 30.83
N GLU A 292 -30.49 -5.41 31.73
CA GLU A 292 -30.07 -6.82 31.57
C GLU A 292 -31.25 -7.78 31.29
N ALA A 293 -32.43 -7.48 31.83
CA ALA A 293 -33.66 -8.23 31.59
C ALA A 293 -34.16 -8.17 30.12
N GLU A 294 -33.76 -7.16 29.35
CA GLU A 294 -34.07 -7.04 27.92
C GLU A 294 -33.08 -7.80 27.03
N ILE A 295 -31.96 -8.26 27.58
CA ILE A 295 -30.94 -9.01 26.84
C ILE A 295 -31.43 -10.44 26.64
N PRO A 296 -31.63 -10.90 25.38
CA PRO A 296 -32.08 -12.26 25.11
C PRO A 296 -31.15 -13.30 25.76
N PRO A 297 -31.64 -14.42 26.32
CA PRO A 297 -30.81 -15.40 27.03
C PRO A 297 -29.62 -15.94 26.21
N TRP A 298 -29.77 -16.08 24.88
CA TRP A 298 -28.70 -16.50 23.98
C TRP A 298 -27.56 -15.47 23.82
N ALA A 299 -27.80 -14.21 24.19
CA ALA A 299 -26.87 -13.09 24.03
C ALA A 299 -26.20 -12.67 25.35
N GLN A 300 -26.72 -13.06 26.53
CA GLN A 300 -26.28 -12.53 27.83
C GLN A 300 -24.77 -12.67 28.07
N SER A 301 -24.22 -13.88 27.94
CA SER A 301 -22.78 -14.13 28.10
C SER A 301 -21.94 -13.39 27.05
N ALA A 302 -22.45 -13.25 25.82
CA ALA A 302 -21.76 -12.56 24.73
C ALA A 302 -21.73 -11.04 24.94
N VAL A 303 -22.82 -10.45 25.44
CA VAL A 303 -22.88 -9.03 25.79
C VAL A 303 -21.94 -8.73 26.95
N ARG A 304 -21.96 -9.52 28.02
CA ARG A 304 -21.02 -9.38 29.15
C ARG A 304 -19.56 -9.45 28.70
N LEU A 305 -19.18 -10.51 27.96
CA LEU A 305 -17.84 -10.66 27.41
C LEU A 305 -17.45 -9.51 26.46
N ALA A 306 -18.33 -9.04 25.58
CA ALA A 306 -18.03 -7.93 24.68
C ALA A 306 -17.85 -6.59 25.43
N VAL A 307 -18.53 -6.39 26.56
CA VAL A 307 -18.37 -5.20 27.40
C VAL A 307 -17.09 -5.28 28.24
N GLU A 308 -16.87 -6.38 28.95
CA GLU A 308 -15.66 -6.59 29.77
C GLU A 308 -14.37 -6.58 28.92
N ALA A 309 -14.41 -7.16 27.72
CA ALA A 309 -13.29 -7.12 26.79
C ALA A 309 -13.04 -5.74 26.15
N GLY A 310 -13.86 -4.74 26.45
CA GLY A 310 -13.76 -3.36 25.96
C GLY A 310 -14.23 -3.14 24.52
N LEU A 311 -14.85 -4.14 23.89
CA LEU A 311 -15.27 -4.10 22.48
C LEU A 311 -16.56 -3.31 22.26
N LEU A 312 -17.44 -3.29 23.27
CA LEU A 312 -18.67 -2.51 23.29
C LEU A 312 -18.79 -1.77 24.62
N LYS A 313 -19.38 -0.58 24.59
CA LYS A 313 -19.65 0.22 25.79
C LYS A 313 -21.16 0.34 26.02
N PRO A 314 -21.65 0.21 27.27
CA PRO A 314 -22.96 0.67 27.66
C PRO A 314 -23.12 2.19 27.43
N TYR A 315 -24.35 2.67 27.39
CA TYR A 315 -24.65 4.10 27.37
C TYR A 315 -24.43 4.71 28.76
N ALA A 316 -24.35 6.05 28.85
CA ALA A 316 -24.07 6.76 30.09
C ALA A 316 -25.16 6.60 31.18
N ASP A 317 -26.36 6.12 30.79
CA ASP A 317 -27.47 5.75 31.67
C ASP A 317 -27.34 4.31 32.25
N GLY A 318 -26.28 3.58 31.89
CA GLY A 318 -26.04 2.20 32.30
C GLY A 318 -26.77 1.15 31.46
N THR A 319 -27.54 1.54 30.44
CA THR A 319 -28.22 0.62 29.52
C THR A 319 -27.28 0.07 28.45
N PHE A 320 -27.55 -1.14 27.95
CA PHE A 320 -26.86 -1.73 26.81
C PHE A 320 -27.68 -1.62 25.52
N ARG A 321 -29.00 -1.51 25.60
CA ARG A 321 -29.98 -1.42 24.50
C ARG A 321 -29.83 -2.56 23.48
N PRO A 322 -30.00 -3.83 23.91
CA PRO A 322 -29.67 -5.02 23.11
C PRO A 322 -30.39 -5.11 21.76
N ASN A 323 -31.58 -4.54 21.67
CA ASN A 323 -32.45 -4.57 20.50
C ASN A 323 -32.27 -3.37 19.55
N GLU A 324 -31.52 -2.33 19.97
CA GLU A 324 -31.23 -1.16 19.13
C GLU A 324 -30.33 -1.55 17.94
N ALA A 325 -30.56 -0.94 16.79
CA ALA A 325 -29.73 -1.16 15.60
C ALA A 325 -28.38 -0.42 15.73
N VAL A 326 -27.29 -1.06 15.31
CA VAL A 326 -25.96 -0.44 15.37
C VAL A 326 -25.75 0.48 14.17
N SER A 327 -25.29 1.71 14.41
CA SER A 327 -24.85 2.61 13.35
C SER A 327 -23.55 2.11 12.68
N ARG A 328 -23.30 2.53 11.43
CA ARG A 328 -22.06 2.21 10.70
C ARG A 328 -20.82 2.68 11.45
N ALA A 329 -20.86 3.85 12.09
CA ALA A 329 -19.78 4.33 12.95
C ALA A 329 -19.61 3.47 14.22
N GLY A 330 -20.71 3.10 14.90
CA GLY A 330 -20.64 2.25 16.10
C GLY A 330 -20.06 0.87 15.82
N ALA A 331 -20.41 0.28 14.66
CA ALA A 331 -19.82 -0.97 14.19
C ALA A 331 -18.32 -0.82 13.82
N ALA A 332 -17.92 0.32 13.23
CA ALA A 332 -16.52 0.61 12.93
C ALA A 332 -15.66 0.67 14.19
N ILE A 333 -16.11 1.42 15.21
CA ILE A 333 -15.43 1.56 16.51
C ILE A 333 -15.26 0.18 17.18
N ALA A 334 -16.30 -0.64 17.20
CA ALA A 334 -16.26 -1.97 17.83
C ALA A 334 -15.29 -2.94 17.11
N VAL A 335 -15.17 -2.85 15.78
CA VAL A 335 -14.18 -3.63 15.00
C VAL A 335 -12.77 -3.09 15.21
N GLY A 336 -12.59 -1.77 15.31
CA GLY A 336 -11.30 -1.16 15.69
C GLY A 336 -10.79 -1.67 17.04
N ALA A 337 -11.65 -1.63 18.06
CA ALA A 337 -11.35 -2.16 19.39
C ALA A 337 -10.99 -3.67 19.37
N LEU A 338 -11.69 -4.47 18.55
CA LEU A 338 -11.37 -5.88 18.35
C LEU A 338 -9.99 -6.07 17.71
N LEU A 339 -9.65 -5.31 16.68
CA LEU A 339 -8.37 -5.42 15.98
C LEU A 339 -7.20 -5.00 16.88
N GLU A 340 -7.36 -3.90 17.64
CA GLU A 340 -6.38 -3.47 18.64
C GLU A 340 -6.18 -4.52 19.75
N ARG A 341 -7.24 -5.24 20.13
CA ARG A 341 -7.15 -6.34 21.10
C ARG A 341 -6.38 -7.53 20.51
N LEU A 342 -6.77 -8.01 19.33
CA LEU A 342 -6.13 -9.15 18.67
C LEU A 342 -4.64 -8.89 18.37
N ALA A 343 -4.27 -7.63 18.07
CA ALA A 343 -2.88 -7.22 17.91
C ALA A 343 -2.07 -7.28 19.22
N LYS A 344 -2.70 -7.04 20.39
CA LYS A 344 -2.05 -7.13 21.71
C LYS A 344 -1.95 -8.56 22.22
N GLU A 345 -2.89 -9.44 21.85
CA GLU A 345 -2.89 -10.86 22.24
C GLU A 345 -1.95 -11.72 21.37
N GLY A 346 -1.54 -11.20 20.20
CA GLY A 346 -0.60 -11.85 19.28
C GLY A 346 0.84 -11.30 19.33
N ALA A 347 1.16 -10.43 20.30
CA ALA A 347 2.47 -9.78 20.48
C ALA A 347 3.18 -10.28 21.75
#